data_AF-A0A936B241-F1
#
_entry.id   AF-A0A936B241-F1
#
_cell.length_a   1.000
_cell.length_b   1.000
_cell.length_c   1.000
_cell.angle_alpha   90.00
_cell.angle_beta   90.00
_cell.angle_gamma   90.00
#
_symmetry.space_group_name_H-M   'P 1'
#
loop_
_entity.id
_entity.type
_entity.pdbx_description
1 polymer ?
#
loop_
_entity_poly.entity_id
_entity_poly.type
_entity_poly.pdbx_seq_one_letter_code
_entity_poly.pdbx_strand_id
1 'polypeptide(L)'
;MAQLPVAKPFEVIRGGTIRWTGDPVNATMDIQAVYKSRTSLRPFVVEYLGLASSQLSSQANQRQDVDVILKLGGTLYNPAVTFNLAFPNLVGDLATLADSKLRLLQNNELELNSQVFGLIMFNNFLPSNRVSDVLGTGGIQSMGINTLSEFLSSQLSLYITNLINLALVENGLLAGVDFEIGLRNNIGVAANLGNNNIWPDEIEFRLKNRFKFLDERVTLNMGGNYIFENQGLTYNQMLPDFSLELVLTENKKLKARVYGRQELIVQNTISPKVGIGLTYRTEFGSITDFEETLKKNH
;
A
#
# COMPACT_ATOMS: atom_id res chain seq x y z
N MET A 1 18.78 -7.80 -1.72
CA MET A 1 17.72 -6.78 -1.61
C MET A 1 16.85 -7.18 -0.44
N ALA A 2 16.75 -6.34 0.59
CA ALA A 2 15.92 -6.65 1.75
C ALA A 2 14.46 -6.40 1.39
N GLN A 3 13.65 -7.46 1.33
CA GLN A 3 12.20 -7.33 1.49
C GLN A 3 11.98 -6.82 2.91
N LEU A 4 11.39 -5.64 3.05
CA LEU A 4 10.88 -5.17 4.33
C LEU A 4 9.38 -5.53 4.35
N PRO A 5 8.98 -6.63 5.02
CA PRO A 5 7.58 -6.84 5.38
C PRO A 5 7.28 -5.86 6.51
N VAL A 6 7.01 -4.59 6.20
CA VAL A 6 6.62 -3.64 7.24
C VAL A 6 5.13 -3.82 7.51
N ALA A 7 4.79 -4.86 8.26
CA ALA A 7 3.56 -4.87 9.03
C ALA A 7 3.68 -3.73 10.05
N LYS A 8 3.12 -2.56 9.71
CA LYS A 8 2.97 -1.45 10.66
C LYS A 8 1.57 -1.55 11.26
N PRO A 9 1.39 -2.17 12.43
CA PRO A 9 0.06 -2.38 12.97
C PRO A 9 -0.53 -1.06 13.45
N PHE A 10 -1.81 -0.84 13.13
CA PHE A 10 -2.62 0.13 13.86
C PHE A 10 -2.75 -0.31 15.32
N GLU A 11 -2.60 0.63 16.26
CA GLU A 11 -2.83 0.40 17.68
C GLU A 11 -4.31 0.63 18.00
N VAL A 12 -5.03 -0.39 18.48
CA VAL A 12 -6.44 -0.25 18.85
C VAL A 12 -6.59 0.72 20.02
N ILE A 13 -7.42 1.75 19.85
CA ILE A 13 -7.75 2.72 20.88
C ILE A 13 -8.77 2.08 21.83
N ARG A 14 -8.51 2.22 23.14
CA ARG A 14 -9.43 1.71 24.17
C ARG A 14 -10.78 2.42 24.11
N GLY A 15 -11.86 1.67 24.33
CA GLY A 15 -13.23 2.18 24.34
C GLY A 15 -14.08 1.73 23.15
N GLY A 16 -13.48 1.02 22.17
CA GLY A 16 -14.25 0.38 21.11
C GLY A 16 -15.21 -0.69 21.65
N THR A 17 -16.36 -0.86 20.98
CA THR A 17 -17.39 -1.81 21.39
C THR A 17 -17.77 -2.74 20.24
N ILE A 18 -18.10 -3.98 20.60
CA ILE A 18 -18.78 -4.94 19.73
C ILE A 18 -20.06 -5.31 20.45
N ARG A 19 -21.21 -5.16 19.78
CA ARG A 19 -22.53 -5.43 20.36
C ARG A 19 -23.25 -6.49 19.54
N TRP A 20 -23.53 -7.61 20.18
CA TRP A 20 -24.34 -8.69 19.62
C TRP A 20 -25.82 -8.43 19.94
N THR A 21 -26.66 -8.40 18.91
CA THR A 21 -28.13 -8.18 19.04
C THR A 21 -28.92 -9.48 19.01
N GLY A 22 -28.24 -10.62 19.23
CA GLY A 22 -28.81 -11.97 19.20
C GLY A 22 -28.10 -12.84 18.17
N ASP A 23 -28.25 -12.51 16.89
CA ASP A 23 -27.54 -13.21 15.81
C ASP A 23 -26.06 -12.77 15.78
N PRO A 24 -25.09 -13.69 15.94
CA PRO A 24 -23.67 -13.37 15.82
C PRO A 24 -23.30 -12.76 14.47
N VAL A 25 -24.10 -12.99 13.42
CA VAL A 25 -23.92 -12.40 12.10
C VAL A 25 -24.23 -10.90 12.06
N ASN A 26 -25.08 -10.42 12.98
CA ASN A 26 -25.54 -9.03 13.02
C ASN A 26 -24.86 -8.20 14.10
N ALA A 27 -23.72 -8.65 14.64
CA ALA A 27 -23.00 -7.88 15.64
C ALA A 27 -22.49 -6.57 15.03
N THR A 28 -22.80 -5.45 15.69
CA THR A 28 -22.34 -4.11 15.27
C THR A 28 -21.04 -3.76 15.96
N MET A 29 -20.08 -3.20 15.23
CA MET A 29 -18.81 -2.75 15.77
C MET A 29 -18.69 -1.22 15.72
N ASP A 30 -17.99 -0.68 16.71
CA ASP A 30 -17.44 0.67 16.70
C ASP A 30 -16.05 0.59 17.33
N ILE A 31 -15.02 0.44 16.48
CA ILE A 31 -13.63 0.26 16.88
C ILE A 31 -12.81 1.38 16.26
N GLN A 32 -11.95 2.01 17.05
CA GLN A 32 -10.97 2.96 16.54
C GLN A 32 -9.57 2.41 16.73
N ALA A 33 -8.70 2.68 15.77
CA ALA A 33 -7.29 2.34 15.85
C ALA A 33 -6.44 3.49 15.30
N VAL A 34 -5.22 3.63 15.79
CA VAL A 34 -4.30 4.71 15.39
C VAL A 34 -3.01 4.16 14.83
N TYR A 35 -2.59 4.70 13.69
CA TYR A 35 -1.24 4.52 13.15
C TYR A 35 -0.48 5.84 13.32
N LYS A 36 0.59 5.80 14.10
CA LYS A 36 1.42 6.97 14.40
C LYS A 36 2.52 7.08 13.36
N SER A 37 2.61 8.24 12.71
CA SER A 37 3.63 8.58 11.74
C SER A 37 4.34 9.85 12.17
N ARG A 38 5.60 10.00 11.77
CA ARG A 38 6.36 11.23 11.98
C ARG A 38 6.94 11.70 10.66
N THR A 39 6.42 12.80 10.15
CA THR A 39 6.74 13.29 8.80
C THR A 39 6.62 14.81 8.65
N SER A 40 7.17 15.34 7.56
CA SER A 40 7.08 16.77 7.22
C SER A 40 5.66 17.11 6.79
N LEU A 41 5.10 18.21 7.29
CA LEU A 41 3.79 18.71 6.84
C LEU A 41 3.90 19.53 5.55
N ARG A 42 5.10 19.85 5.08
CA ARG A 42 5.27 20.67 3.87
C ARG A 42 4.50 20.13 2.66
N PRO A 43 4.59 18.84 2.27
CA PRO A 43 3.81 18.34 1.14
C PRO A 43 2.30 18.41 1.38
N PHE A 44 1.89 18.35 2.66
CA PHE A 44 0.51 18.50 3.06
C PHE A 44 0.03 19.95 2.99
N VAL A 45 0.83 20.98 3.25
CA VAL A 45 0.34 22.37 3.26
C VAL A 45 0.94 23.25 2.17
N VAL A 46 1.62 22.67 1.19
CA VAL A 46 2.45 23.39 0.20
C VAL A 46 1.68 24.50 -0.53
N GLU A 47 0.41 24.28 -0.83
CA GLU A 47 -0.47 25.25 -1.49
C GLU A 47 -0.70 26.53 -0.68
N TYR A 48 -0.54 26.47 0.64
CA TYR A 48 -0.70 27.62 1.54
C TYR A 48 0.64 28.31 1.84
N LEU A 49 1.77 27.70 1.46
CA LEU A 49 3.10 28.22 1.79
C LEU A 49 3.62 29.27 0.81
N GLY A 50 2.97 29.47 -0.34
CA GLY A 50 3.43 30.40 -1.38
C GLY A 50 3.57 31.86 -0.93
N LEU A 51 2.75 32.28 0.04
CA LEU A 51 2.79 33.63 0.66
C LEU A 51 3.16 33.58 2.15
N ALA A 52 3.60 32.43 2.65
CA ALA A 52 3.89 32.24 4.07
C ALA A 52 5.22 32.88 4.46
N SER A 53 5.38 33.17 5.76
CA SER A 53 6.65 33.61 6.32
C SER A 53 7.73 32.53 6.16
N SER A 54 9.00 32.94 6.11
CA SER A 54 10.15 32.02 6.10
C SER A 54 10.16 31.10 7.33
N GLN A 55 9.70 31.60 8.48
CA GLN A 55 9.52 30.86 9.72
C GLN A 55 8.50 29.73 9.56
N LEU A 56 7.31 30.02 9.02
CA LEU A 56 6.25 29.03 8.82
C LEU A 56 6.65 27.97 7.78
N SER A 57 7.35 28.38 6.72
CA SER A 57 7.92 27.49 5.73
C SER A 57 8.97 26.54 6.34
N SER A 58 9.78 27.02 7.28
CA SER A 58 10.75 26.20 8.01
C SER A 58 10.05 25.21 8.95
N GLN A 59 9.02 25.65 9.68
CA GLN A 59 8.22 24.79 10.55
C GLN A 59 7.53 23.66 9.77
N ALA A 60 6.99 23.95 8.59
CA ALA A 60 6.37 22.93 7.73
C ALA A 60 7.37 21.86 7.27
N ASN A 61 8.66 22.19 7.15
CA ASN A 61 9.71 21.23 6.80
C ASN A 61 10.08 20.29 7.95
N GLN A 62 9.84 20.69 9.20
CA GLN A 62 10.16 19.88 10.36
C GLN A 62 9.22 18.68 10.47
N ARG A 63 9.74 17.56 10.98
CA ARG A 63 8.94 16.36 11.17
C ARG A 63 8.00 16.53 12.35
N GLN A 64 6.70 16.50 12.06
CA GLN A 64 5.61 16.56 13.02
C GLN A 64 5.01 15.16 13.23
N ASP A 65 4.41 14.97 14.40
CA ASP A 65 3.66 13.75 14.71
C ASP A 65 2.27 13.83 14.06
N VAL A 66 1.89 12.75 13.39
CA VAL A 66 0.66 12.60 12.63
C VAL A 66 0.01 11.28 13.01
N ASP A 67 -1.23 11.37 13.46
CA ASP A 67 -2.04 10.22 13.81
C ASP A 67 -3.00 9.91 12.67
N VAL A 68 -2.85 8.75 12.04
CA VAL A 68 -3.84 8.19 11.11
C VAL A 68 -4.85 7.41 11.92
N ILE A 69 -6.07 7.92 11.99
CA ILE A 69 -7.17 7.31 12.75
C ILE A 69 -7.99 6.45 11.80
N LEU A 70 -7.98 5.14 12.03
CA LEU A 70 -8.88 4.17 11.42
C LEU A 70 -10.14 4.05 12.28
N LYS A 71 -11.31 4.20 11.68
CA LYS A 71 -12.61 3.93 12.31
C LYS A 71 -13.30 2.78 11.59
N LEU A 72 -13.64 1.75 12.35
CA LEU A 72 -14.34 0.57 11.89
C LEU A 72 -15.74 0.59 12.50
N GLY A 73 -16.74 0.84 11.65
CA GLY A 73 -18.16 0.81 11.99
C GLY A 73 -18.88 -0.35 11.31
N GLY A 74 -20.21 -0.36 11.35
CA GLY A 74 -21.04 -1.32 10.61
C GLY A 74 -21.14 -2.69 11.31
N THR A 75 -21.33 -3.75 10.54
CA THR A 75 -21.46 -5.12 11.06
C THR A 75 -20.16 -5.90 10.90
N LEU A 76 -19.96 -6.98 11.66
CA LEU A 76 -18.80 -7.87 11.51
C LEU A 76 -18.60 -8.38 10.07
N TYR A 77 -19.68 -8.52 9.31
CA TYR A 77 -19.68 -9.08 7.95
C TYR A 77 -19.64 -8.01 6.85
N ASN A 78 -19.93 -6.75 7.19
CA ASN A 78 -19.82 -5.62 6.30
C ASN A 78 -19.32 -4.39 7.08
N PRO A 79 -18.04 -4.41 7.52
CA PRO A 79 -17.52 -3.30 8.28
C PRO A 79 -17.31 -2.07 7.39
N ALA A 80 -17.73 -0.92 7.90
CA ALA A 80 -17.53 0.37 7.26
C ALA A 80 -16.18 0.92 7.72
N VAL A 81 -15.22 0.99 6.79
CA VAL A 81 -13.87 1.49 7.04
C VAL A 81 -13.81 2.96 6.67
N THR A 82 -13.48 3.83 7.63
CA THR A 82 -13.24 5.25 7.36
C THR A 82 -11.95 5.71 8.01
N PHE A 83 -11.32 6.72 7.42
CA PHE A 83 -10.07 7.28 7.93
C PHE A 83 -10.23 8.74 8.34
N ASN A 84 -9.35 9.17 9.24
CA ASN A 84 -9.17 10.57 9.59
C ASN A 84 -7.70 10.83 9.92
N LEU A 85 -7.30 12.10 9.97
CA LEU A 85 -5.97 12.51 10.40
C LEU A 85 -6.10 13.39 11.65
N ALA A 86 -5.11 13.29 12.54
CA ALA A 86 -4.97 14.20 13.66
C ALA A 86 -3.50 14.63 13.82
N PHE A 87 -3.30 15.83 14.34
CA PHE A 87 -2.00 16.47 14.50
C PHE A 87 -1.79 16.85 15.97
N PRO A 88 -1.53 15.88 16.87
CA PRO A 88 -1.64 16.07 18.32
C PRO A 88 -0.70 17.14 18.89
N ASN A 89 0.47 17.30 18.29
CA ASN A 89 1.52 18.20 18.77
C ASN A 89 1.67 19.48 17.93
N LEU A 90 0.73 19.73 17.00
CA LEU A 90 0.81 20.84 16.07
C LEU A 90 0.22 22.11 16.67
N VAL A 91 0.97 23.22 16.55
CA VAL A 91 0.61 24.50 17.16
C VAL A 91 0.79 25.68 16.20
N GLY A 92 0.14 26.80 16.51
CA GLY A 92 0.28 28.06 15.78
C GLY A 92 -0.33 28.04 14.37
N ASP A 93 0.21 28.87 13.47
CA ASP A 93 -0.32 29.05 12.12
C ASP A 93 -0.32 27.75 11.30
N LEU A 94 0.66 26.87 11.53
CA LEU A 94 0.75 25.58 10.84
C LEU A 94 -0.42 24.66 11.21
N ALA A 95 -0.90 24.72 12.46
CA ALA A 95 -2.09 23.98 12.89
C ALA A 95 -3.34 24.47 12.16
N THR A 96 -3.52 25.80 12.07
CA THR A 96 -4.64 26.41 11.36
C THR A 96 -4.67 26.02 9.88
N LEU A 97 -3.51 25.95 9.22
CA LEU A 97 -3.39 25.51 7.82
C LEU A 97 -3.71 24.02 7.67
N ALA A 98 -3.14 23.17 8.53
CA ALA A 98 -3.39 21.74 8.49
C ALA A 98 -4.87 21.41 8.74
N ASP A 99 -5.51 22.08 9.71
CA ASP A 99 -6.93 21.92 10.00
C ASP A 99 -7.81 22.41 8.85
N SER A 100 -7.42 23.51 8.20
CA SER A 100 -8.14 24.03 7.03
C SER A 100 -8.12 23.04 5.88
N LYS A 101 -6.96 22.46 5.60
CA LYS A 101 -6.85 21.39 4.60
C LYS A 101 -7.61 20.14 5.00
N LEU A 102 -7.50 19.72 6.26
CA LEU A 102 -8.20 18.54 6.75
C LEU A 102 -9.72 18.66 6.58
N ARG A 103 -10.30 19.84 6.84
CA ARG A 103 -11.73 20.10 6.58
C ARG A 103 -12.11 19.97 5.10
N LEU A 104 -11.22 20.35 4.18
CA LEU A 104 -11.45 20.14 2.75
C LEU A 104 -11.40 18.65 2.40
N LEU A 105 -10.41 17.93 2.90
CA LEU A 105 -10.24 16.49 2.67
C LEU A 105 -11.36 15.65 3.29
N GLN A 106 -11.95 16.09 4.41
CA GLN A 106 -13.10 15.40 5.01
C GLN A 106 -14.34 15.37 4.10
N ASN A 107 -14.45 16.32 3.16
CA ASN A 107 -15.50 16.31 2.14
C ASN A 107 -15.10 15.54 0.86
N ASN A 108 -13.84 15.10 0.76
CA ASN A 108 -13.30 14.35 -0.36
C ASN A 108 -12.57 13.11 0.14
N GLU A 109 -13.34 12.04 0.38
CA GLU A 109 -12.84 10.79 0.92
C GLU A 109 -11.70 10.18 0.07
N LEU A 110 -11.74 10.35 -1.26
CA LEU A 110 -10.69 9.87 -2.16
C LEU A 110 -9.36 10.57 -1.92
N GLU A 111 -9.36 11.89 -1.76
CA GLU A 111 -8.14 12.64 -1.46
C GLU A 111 -7.64 12.36 -0.04
N LEU A 112 -8.53 12.23 0.95
CA LEU A 112 -8.16 11.86 2.32
C LEU A 112 -7.49 10.47 2.35
N ASN A 113 -8.10 9.49 1.68
CA ASN A 113 -7.55 8.14 1.56
C ASN A 113 -6.19 8.13 0.86
N SER A 114 -5.99 9.02 -0.13
CA SER A 114 -4.69 9.20 -0.80
C SER A 114 -3.61 9.65 0.19
N GLN A 115 -3.92 10.65 1.02
CA GLN A 115 -2.99 11.16 2.02
C GLN A 115 -2.67 10.11 3.09
N VAL A 116 -3.69 9.39 3.56
CA VAL A 116 -3.55 8.27 4.50
C VAL A 116 -2.66 7.17 3.94
N PHE A 117 -2.86 6.80 2.67
CA PHE A 117 -2.01 5.84 1.99
C PHE A 117 -0.55 6.29 1.96
N GLY A 118 -0.28 7.54 1.59
CA GLY A 118 1.08 8.08 1.58
C GLY A 118 1.76 7.95 2.94
N LEU A 119 1.03 8.21 4.03
CA LEU A 119 1.55 8.08 5.39
C LEU A 119 1.84 6.62 5.80
N ILE A 120 0.97 5.68 5.43
CA ILE A 120 1.16 4.27 5.76
C ILE A 120 2.36 3.71 4.97
N MET A 121 2.39 3.99 3.66
CA MET A 121 3.36 3.39 2.74
C MET A 121 4.70 4.09 2.70
N PHE A 122 4.68 5.41 2.54
CA PHE A 122 5.90 6.21 2.35
C PHE A 122 6.31 6.95 3.61
N ASN A 123 5.50 6.89 4.67
CA ASN A 123 5.68 7.74 5.87
C ASN A 123 5.79 9.23 5.48
N ASN A 124 5.04 9.64 4.44
CA ASN A 124 5.05 11.00 3.92
C ASN A 124 3.72 11.34 3.25
N PHE A 125 3.30 12.60 3.34
CA PHE A 125 2.12 13.06 2.62
C PHE A 125 2.35 13.04 1.12
N LEU A 126 1.28 12.76 0.38
CA LEU A 126 1.31 12.92 -1.07
C LEU A 126 1.18 14.42 -1.38
N PRO A 127 1.94 14.93 -2.36
CA PRO A 127 1.77 16.31 -2.80
C PRO A 127 0.30 16.55 -3.18
N SER A 128 -0.30 17.64 -2.73
CA SER A 128 -1.53 18.12 -3.35
C SER A 128 -1.24 18.37 -4.83
N ASN A 129 -2.17 17.96 -5.68
CA ASN A 129 -2.13 17.95 -7.14
C ASN A 129 -1.96 19.33 -7.83
N ARG A 130 -1.26 20.30 -7.23
CA ARG A 130 -1.03 21.65 -7.75
C ARG A 130 0.41 22.12 -7.56
N VAL A 131 1.36 21.28 -7.96
CA VAL A 131 2.78 21.68 -8.08
C VAL A 131 2.98 22.67 -9.25
N SER A 132 2.05 22.72 -10.22
CA SER A 132 2.08 23.65 -11.36
C SER A 132 2.01 25.14 -10.96
N ASP A 133 1.31 25.48 -9.87
CA ASP A 133 1.05 26.89 -9.52
C ASP A 133 2.01 27.44 -8.45
N VAL A 134 2.70 26.58 -7.69
CA VAL A 134 3.55 27.00 -6.56
C VAL A 134 5.05 27.07 -6.93
N LEU A 135 5.46 26.52 -8.08
CA LEU A 135 6.85 26.52 -8.55
C LEU A 135 7.01 27.18 -9.92
N GLY A 136 6.66 28.47 -9.98
CA GLY A 136 7.06 29.32 -11.09
C GLY A 136 8.57 29.22 -11.34
N THR A 137 8.92 28.91 -12.58
CA THR A 137 10.25 28.97 -13.21
C THR A 137 11.34 28.04 -12.65
N GLY A 138 11.45 26.86 -13.27
CA GLY A 138 12.69 26.06 -13.29
C GLY A 138 12.59 24.70 -12.60
N GLY A 139 12.26 23.66 -13.37
CA GLY A 139 12.72 22.30 -13.08
C GLY A 139 11.70 21.25 -12.64
N ILE A 140 10.42 21.57 -12.44
CA ILE A 140 9.39 20.55 -12.15
C ILE A 140 8.17 20.81 -13.03
N GLN A 141 8.29 20.52 -14.33
CA GLN A 141 7.13 20.45 -15.22
C GLN A 141 6.57 19.01 -15.19
N SER A 142 5.29 18.91 -14.88
CA SER A 142 4.36 17.81 -15.21
C SER A 142 4.62 16.39 -14.66
N MET A 143 5.03 16.23 -13.40
CA MET A 143 4.86 14.92 -12.74
C MET A 143 3.36 14.68 -12.47
N GLY A 144 2.73 13.79 -13.25
CA GLY A 144 1.31 13.43 -13.18
C GLY A 144 0.90 12.67 -11.91
N ILE A 145 1.04 13.31 -10.74
CA ILE A 145 0.65 12.77 -9.43
C ILE A 145 -0.88 12.60 -9.30
N ASN A 146 -1.64 13.30 -10.14
CA ASN A 146 -3.10 13.31 -10.10
C ASN A 146 -3.70 11.91 -10.38
N THR A 147 -3.15 11.19 -11.36
CA THR A 147 -3.67 9.87 -11.76
C THR A 147 -3.24 8.76 -10.80
N LEU A 148 -2.11 8.91 -10.11
CA LEU A 148 -1.63 7.94 -9.14
C LEU A 148 -2.45 7.98 -7.86
N SER A 149 -2.73 9.18 -7.34
CA SER A 149 -3.50 9.35 -6.11
C SER A 149 -4.94 8.85 -6.30
N GLU A 150 -5.56 9.14 -7.44
CA GLU A 150 -6.90 8.66 -7.80
C GLU A 150 -6.94 7.13 -7.99
N PHE A 151 -5.93 6.56 -8.66
CA PHE A 151 -5.82 5.12 -8.88
C PHE A 151 -5.52 4.34 -7.59
N LEU A 152 -4.50 4.74 -6.83
CA LEU A 152 -4.13 4.07 -5.60
C LEU A 152 -5.25 4.17 -4.57
N SER A 153 -5.92 5.32 -4.44
CA SER A 153 -7.00 5.47 -3.47
C SER A 153 -8.26 4.70 -3.84
N SER A 154 -8.65 4.70 -5.12
CA SER A 154 -9.82 3.94 -5.56
C SER A 154 -9.60 2.43 -5.48
N GLN A 155 -8.41 1.94 -5.81
CA GLN A 155 -8.13 0.51 -5.81
C GLN A 155 -7.73 0.00 -4.42
N LEU A 156 -6.84 0.69 -3.71
CA LEU A 156 -6.40 0.28 -2.39
C LEU A 156 -7.54 0.38 -1.37
N SER A 157 -8.39 1.40 -1.41
CA SER A 157 -9.53 1.48 -0.50
C SER A 157 -10.43 0.25 -0.64
N LEU A 158 -10.70 -0.20 -1.86
CA LEU A 158 -11.45 -1.43 -2.13
C LEU A 158 -10.71 -2.67 -1.64
N TYR A 159 -9.39 -2.77 -1.87
CA TYR A 159 -8.61 -3.92 -1.40
C TYR A 159 -8.47 -3.96 0.12
N ILE A 160 -8.14 -2.85 0.78
CA ILE A 160 -8.05 -2.76 2.25
C ILE A 160 -9.41 -3.05 2.88
N THR A 161 -10.50 -2.51 2.35
CA THR A 161 -11.85 -2.81 2.85
C THR A 161 -12.15 -4.31 2.73
N ASN A 162 -11.90 -4.93 1.57
CA ASN A 162 -12.13 -6.36 1.37
C ASN A 162 -11.26 -7.23 2.29
N LEU A 163 -10.00 -6.84 2.52
CA LEU A 163 -9.08 -7.55 3.41
C LEU A 163 -9.49 -7.44 4.87
N ILE A 164 -9.88 -6.25 5.31
CA ILE A 164 -10.37 -6.00 6.66
C ILE A 164 -11.67 -6.79 6.87
N ASN A 165 -12.59 -6.78 5.89
CA ASN A 165 -13.82 -7.59 5.93
C ASN A 165 -13.49 -9.08 6.10
N LEU A 166 -12.54 -9.61 5.32
CA LEU A 166 -12.13 -11.01 5.36
C LEU A 166 -11.38 -11.40 6.64
N ALA A 167 -10.65 -10.46 7.24
CA ALA A 167 -9.86 -10.66 8.46
C ALA A 167 -10.68 -10.54 9.75
N LEU A 168 -11.74 -9.72 9.77
CA LEU A 168 -12.54 -9.43 10.98
C LEU A 168 -13.68 -10.43 11.26
N VAL A 169 -13.96 -11.37 10.35
CA VAL A 169 -14.95 -12.43 10.60
C VAL A 169 -14.46 -13.35 11.73
N GLU A 170 -15.35 -13.77 12.62
CA GLU A 170 -15.07 -14.52 13.87
C GLU A 170 -14.43 -15.92 13.63
N ASN A 171 -14.25 -16.31 12.37
CA ASN A 171 -13.43 -17.43 11.89
C ASN A 171 -12.66 -17.00 10.63
N GLY A 172 -11.93 -15.89 10.73
CA GLY A 172 -11.39 -15.16 9.58
C GLY A 172 -10.75 -16.09 8.55
N LEU A 173 -11.24 -16.01 7.31
CA LEU A 173 -10.85 -16.90 6.21
C LEU A 173 -9.37 -16.74 5.84
N LEU A 174 -8.71 -15.68 6.31
CA LEU A 174 -7.32 -15.36 6.06
C LEU A 174 -6.44 -15.76 7.25
N ALA A 175 -5.44 -16.61 6.97
CA ALA A 175 -4.36 -16.96 7.89
C ALA A 175 -3.34 -15.82 8.00
N GLY A 176 -3.17 -15.05 6.92
CA GLY A 176 -2.27 -13.91 6.89
C GLY A 176 -2.47 -13.05 5.64
N VAL A 177 -2.12 -11.78 5.78
CA VAL A 177 -2.14 -10.77 4.71
C VAL A 177 -0.78 -10.08 4.72
N ASP A 178 -0.03 -10.27 3.66
CA ASP A 178 1.26 -9.59 3.45
C ASP A 178 1.07 -8.56 2.34
N PHE A 179 1.43 -7.31 2.60
CA PHE A 179 1.42 -6.24 1.60
C PHE A 179 2.84 -5.73 1.37
N GLU A 180 3.26 -5.68 0.11
CA GLU A 180 4.59 -5.29 -0.32
C GLU A 180 4.47 -4.16 -1.36
N ILE A 181 5.38 -3.19 -1.28
CA ILE A 181 5.58 -2.17 -2.32
C ILE A 181 7.03 -2.21 -2.77
N GLY A 182 7.24 -2.26 -4.07
CA GLY A 182 8.52 -2.05 -4.73
C GLY A 182 8.56 -0.70 -5.42
N LEU A 183 9.65 0.05 -5.24
CA LEU A 183 9.92 1.27 -6.00
C LEU A 183 11.05 0.97 -6.97
N ARG A 184 10.85 1.28 -8.26
CA ARG A 184 11.86 1.16 -9.30
C ARG A 184 12.07 2.50 -9.99
N ASN A 185 13.34 2.78 -10.29
CA ASN A 185 13.78 3.91 -11.08
C ASN A 185 14.52 3.32 -12.29
N ASN A 186 13.88 3.27 -13.46
CA ASN A 186 14.53 2.94 -14.73
C ASN A 186 15.11 4.22 -15.36
N ILE A 187 15.93 4.96 -14.61
CA ILE A 187 16.71 6.07 -15.17
C ILE A 187 17.76 5.46 -16.09
N GLY A 188 17.56 5.58 -17.40
CA GLY A 188 18.61 5.29 -18.38
C GLY A 188 19.86 6.08 -18.03
N VAL A 189 21.01 5.40 -18.01
CA VAL A 189 22.35 5.90 -17.61
C VAL A 189 22.81 7.16 -18.40
N ALA A 190 22.03 7.64 -19.36
CA ALA A 190 22.32 8.80 -20.19
C ALA A 190 21.48 10.07 -19.90
N ALA A 191 20.65 10.11 -18.84
CA ALA A 191 19.82 11.28 -18.54
C ALA A 191 20.38 12.13 -17.38
N ASN A 192 21.34 13.00 -17.72
CA ASN A 192 21.71 14.24 -17.01
C ASN A 192 22.05 14.19 -15.50
N LEU A 193 23.35 14.34 -15.23
CA LEU A 193 24.01 14.67 -13.95
C LEU A 193 23.59 16.03 -13.33
N GLY A 194 22.31 16.35 -13.30
CA GLY A 194 21.82 17.63 -12.75
C GLY A 194 20.36 17.64 -12.31
N ASN A 195 19.54 16.66 -12.71
CA ASN A 195 18.18 16.50 -12.21
C ASN A 195 18.15 15.34 -11.22
N ASN A 196 18.25 15.66 -9.92
CA ASN A 196 17.98 14.73 -8.83
C ASN A 196 16.47 14.42 -8.75
N ASN A 197 15.91 13.80 -9.79
CA ASN A 197 14.56 13.27 -9.73
C ASN A 197 14.61 11.99 -8.89
N ILE A 198 14.41 12.15 -7.58
CA ILE A 198 14.46 11.10 -6.56
C ILE A 198 13.18 10.23 -6.59
N TRP A 199 12.19 10.59 -7.40
CA TRP A 199 10.92 9.86 -7.51
C TRP A 199 11.02 8.66 -8.45
N PRO A 200 10.43 7.51 -8.07
CA PRO A 200 10.40 6.31 -8.90
C PRO A 200 9.54 6.50 -10.15
N ASP A 201 9.97 5.90 -11.26
CA ASP A 201 9.21 5.84 -12.51
C ASP A 201 8.33 4.59 -12.61
N GLU A 202 8.45 3.68 -11.64
CA GLU A 202 7.59 2.53 -11.50
C GLU A 202 7.32 2.19 -10.03
N ILE A 203 6.05 1.94 -9.70
CA ILE A 203 5.61 1.45 -8.39
C ILE A 203 4.99 0.07 -8.59
N GLU A 204 5.59 -0.94 -7.98
CA GLU A 204 5.05 -2.28 -7.85
C GLU A 204 4.31 -2.38 -6.52
N PHE A 205 3.11 -2.93 -6.51
CA PHE A 205 2.41 -3.29 -5.29
C PHE A 205 2.02 -4.76 -5.36
N ARG A 206 2.12 -5.46 -4.23
CA ARG A 206 1.74 -6.87 -4.12
C ARG A 206 1.03 -7.10 -2.81
N LEU A 207 -0.07 -7.79 -2.90
CA LEU A 207 -0.91 -8.22 -1.81
C LEU A 207 -1.00 -9.74 -1.84
N LYS A 208 -0.48 -10.38 -0.81
CA LYS A 208 -0.45 -11.82 -0.66
C LYS A 208 -1.38 -12.23 0.47
N ASN A 209 -2.44 -12.92 0.08
CA ASN A 209 -3.48 -13.40 0.96
C ASN A 209 -3.33 -14.91 1.12
N ARG A 210 -3.17 -15.36 2.35
CA ARG A 210 -3.14 -16.78 2.68
C ARG A 210 -4.44 -17.14 3.36
N PHE A 211 -5.15 -18.13 2.86
CA PHE A 211 -6.43 -18.53 3.45
C PHE A 211 -6.23 -19.60 4.53
N LYS A 212 -7.07 -19.65 5.56
CA LYS A 212 -6.99 -20.67 6.63
C LYS A 212 -7.51 -22.04 6.22
N PHE A 213 -8.42 -22.11 5.25
CA PHE A 213 -9.00 -23.38 4.82
C PHE A 213 -7.96 -24.25 4.10
N LEU A 214 -8.20 -25.57 4.09
CA LEU A 214 -7.29 -26.57 3.53
C LEU A 214 -5.87 -26.48 4.14
N ASP A 215 -5.73 -26.32 5.46
CA ASP A 215 -4.42 -26.22 6.15
C ASP A 215 -3.49 -25.15 5.56
N GLU A 216 -4.03 -23.98 5.22
CA GLU A 216 -3.29 -22.88 4.61
C GLU A 216 -2.64 -23.19 3.26
N ARG A 217 -3.19 -24.17 2.53
CA ARG A 217 -2.67 -24.58 1.22
C ARG A 217 -3.06 -23.67 0.07
N VAL A 218 -3.95 -22.69 0.29
CA VAL A 218 -4.40 -21.75 -0.75
C VAL A 218 -3.83 -20.36 -0.50
N THR A 219 -3.15 -19.83 -1.51
CA THR A 219 -2.59 -18.47 -1.51
C THR A 219 -3.05 -17.72 -2.75
N LEU A 220 -3.63 -16.53 -2.55
CA LEU A 220 -3.96 -15.59 -3.61
C LEU A 220 -3.00 -14.41 -3.54
N ASN A 221 -2.20 -14.22 -4.59
CA ASN A 221 -1.40 -13.02 -4.78
C ASN A 221 -2.13 -12.12 -5.78
N MET A 222 -2.28 -10.85 -5.45
CA MET A 222 -2.79 -9.80 -6.32
C MET A 222 -1.79 -8.67 -6.35
N GLY A 223 -1.58 -8.04 -7.48
CA GLY A 223 -0.61 -6.98 -7.58
C GLY A 223 -0.70 -6.23 -8.88
N GLY A 224 0.33 -5.43 -9.11
CA GLY A 224 0.56 -4.82 -10.39
C GLY A 224 1.63 -3.76 -10.33
N ASN A 225 1.98 -3.29 -11.52
CA ASN A 225 3.01 -2.29 -11.73
C ASN A 225 2.33 -1.04 -12.30
N TYR A 226 2.52 0.09 -11.62
CA TYR A 226 2.12 1.39 -12.13
C TYR A 226 3.36 2.08 -12.69
N ILE A 227 3.35 2.33 -13.99
CA ILE A 227 4.47 2.96 -14.69
C ILE A 227 4.06 4.39 -15.01
N PHE A 228 4.90 5.33 -14.57
CA PHE A 228 4.72 6.74 -14.86
C PHE A 228 5.23 7.07 -16.27
N GLU A 229 4.61 8.08 -16.87
CA GLU A 229 5.04 8.67 -18.12
C GLU A 229 6.50 9.16 -18.01
N ASN A 230 7.41 8.46 -18.68
CA ASN A 230 8.80 8.87 -18.80
C ASN A 230 9.38 8.35 -20.13
N GLN A 231 9.98 9.25 -20.93
CA GLN A 231 10.78 8.99 -22.15
C GLN A 231 10.40 7.71 -22.94
N GLY A 232 9.15 7.61 -23.43
CA GLY A 232 8.71 6.52 -24.33
C GLY A 232 7.26 6.05 -24.20
N LEU A 233 6.55 6.42 -23.12
CA LEU A 233 5.12 6.16 -22.92
C LEU A 233 4.33 7.47 -23.09
N THR A 234 3.12 7.40 -23.67
CA THR A 234 2.25 8.58 -23.90
C THR A 234 1.27 8.83 -22.75
N TYR A 235 1.06 7.82 -21.89
CA TYR A 235 0.11 7.88 -20.77
C TYR A 235 0.65 7.02 -19.62
N ASN A 236 0.28 7.37 -18.38
CA ASN A 236 0.49 6.52 -17.22
C ASN A 236 -0.28 5.20 -17.40
N GLN A 237 0.36 4.08 -17.05
CA GLN A 237 -0.20 2.75 -17.31
C GLN A 237 -0.10 1.85 -16.08
N MET A 238 -1.21 1.20 -15.75
CA MET A 238 -1.25 0.11 -14.77
C MET A 238 -1.20 -1.24 -15.48
N LEU A 239 -0.35 -2.13 -14.97
CA LEU A 239 -0.21 -3.50 -15.39
C LEU A 239 -0.59 -4.43 -14.22
N PRO A 240 -1.86 -4.83 -14.08
CA PRO A 240 -2.29 -5.78 -13.06
C PRO A 240 -1.67 -7.17 -13.26
N ASP A 241 -1.43 -7.83 -12.13
CA ASP A 241 -1.14 -9.25 -12.07
C ASP A 241 -1.89 -9.94 -10.93
N PHE A 242 -2.12 -11.24 -11.10
CA PHE A 242 -2.66 -12.09 -10.06
C PHE A 242 -2.07 -13.50 -10.18
N SER A 243 -2.03 -14.21 -9.07
CA SER A 243 -1.82 -15.65 -9.09
C SER A 243 -2.49 -16.36 -7.93
N LEU A 244 -3.12 -17.49 -8.24
CA LEU A 244 -3.68 -18.43 -7.28
C LEU A 244 -2.76 -19.65 -7.20
N GLU A 245 -2.24 -19.92 -6.02
CA GLU A 245 -1.41 -21.08 -5.72
C GLU A 245 -2.17 -22.04 -4.79
N LEU A 246 -2.21 -23.32 -5.17
CA LEU A 246 -2.76 -24.42 -4.40
C LEU A 246 -1.66 -25.44 -4.14
N VAL A 247 -1.34 -25.69 -2.88
CA VAL A 247 -0.46 -26.78 -2.47
C VAL A 247 -1.23 -28.10 -2.50
N LEU A 248 -0.83 -29.01 -3.38
CA LEU A 248 -1.55 -30.25 -3.64
C LEU A 248 -1.19 -31.38 -2.67
N THR A 249 0.04 -31.38 -2.14
CA THR A 249 0.53 -32.43 -1.23
C THR A 249 0.74 -31.91 0.19
N GLU A 250 0.53 -32.77 1.20
CA GLU A 250 0.71 -32.40 2.61
C GLU A 250 2.15 -31.99 2.93
N ASN A 251 3.12 -32.64 2.28
CA ASN A 251 4.54 -32.31 2.39
C ASN A 251 4.95 -31.02 1.64
N LYS A 252 3.99 -30.30 1.05
CA LYS A 252 4.15 -29.03 0.31
C LYS A 252 5.09 -29.07 -0.91
N LYS A 253 5.46 -30.27 -1.36
CA LYS A 253 6.36 -30.49 -2.50
C LYS A 253 5.71 -30.22 -3.85
N LEU A 254 4.43 -30.54 -4.00
CA LEU A 254 3.69 -30.35 -5.24
C LEU A 254 2.73 -29.16 -5.12
N LYS A 255 2.81 -28.25 -6.08
CA LYS A 255 2.00 -27.03 -6.13
C LYS A 255 1.41 -26.83 -7.51
N ALA A 256 0.13 -26.48 -7.57
CA ALA A 256 -0.51 -25.95 -8.76
C ALA A 256 -0.58 -24.43 -8.67
N ARG A 257 -0.34 -23.76 -9.79
CA ARG A 257 -0.41 -22.31 -9.88
C ARG A 257 -1.15 -21.91 -11.13
N VAL A 258 -2.13 -21.02 -10.99
CA VAL A 258 -2.74 -20.28 -12.10
C VAL A 258 -2.34 -18.84 -11.94
N TYR A 259 -1.93 -18.18 -13.01
CA TYR A 259 -1.55 -16.77 -12.96
C TYR A 259 -2.00 -16.03 -14.22
N GLY A 260 -2.24 -14.74 -14.04
CA GLY A 260 -2.45 -13.80 -15.12
C GLY A 260 -1.62 -12.56 -14.85
N ARG A 261 -0.97 -12.01 -15.87
CA ARG A 261 -0.24 -10.74 -15.78
C ARG A 261 -0.36 -9.97 -17.07
N GLN A 262 -0.39 -8.65 -16.95
CA GLN A 262 -0.27 -7.75 -18.10
C GLN A 262 1.18 -7.28 -18.24
N GLU A 263 1.67 -7.25 -19.47
CA GLU A 263 2.99 -6.72 -19.78
C GLU A 263 2.89 -5.70 -20.90
N LEU A 264 3.72 -4.65 -20.86
CA LEU A 264 3.94 -3.78 -22.00
C LEU A 264 4.87 -4.45 -22.99
N ILE A 265 4.45 -4.51 -24.25
CA ILE A 265 5.30 -4.88 -25.37
C ILE A 265 5.68 -3.62 -26.17
N VAL A 266 6.62 -3.76 -27.11
CA VAL A 266 7.09 -2.68 -27.98
C VAL A 266 5.90 -1.95 -28.62
N GLN A 267 5.90 -0.61 -28.62
CA GLN A 267 4.78 0.29 -29.01
C GLN A 267 3.64 0.46 -27.99
N ASN A 268 3.93 0.35 -26.69
CA ASN A 268 2.99 0.68 -25.62
C ASN A 268 1.66 -0.12 -25.65
N THR A 269 1.70 -1.32 -26.22
CA THR A 269 0.54 -2.21 -26.29
C THR A 269 0.56 -3.14 -25.08
N ILE A 270 -0.58 -3.31 -24.42
CA ILE A 270 -0.72 -4.27 -23.32
C ILE A 270 -0.90 -5.67 -23.90
N SER A 271 -0.05 -6.59 -23.50
CA SER A 271 -0.17 -8.02 -23.79
C SER A 271 -0.60 -8.77 -22.52
N PRO A 272 -1.83 -9.31 -22.46
CA PRO A 272 -2.24 -10.18 -21.37
C PRO A 272 -1.62 -11.57 -21.54
N LYS A 273 -1.01 -12.08 -20.46
CA LYS A 273 -0.48 -13.44 -20.39
C LYS A 273 -1.20 -14.18 -19.27
N VAL A 274 -1.78 -15.32 -19.61
CA VAL A 274 -2.37 -16.26 -18.65
C VAL A 274 -1.67 -17.60 -18.74
N GLY A 275 -1.45 -18.23 -17.60
CA GLY A 275 -0.73 -19.49 -17.54
C GLY A 275 -1.19 -20.36 -16.39
N ILE A 276 -1.05 -21.66 -16.60
CA ILE A 276 -1.20 -22.68 -15.57
C ILE A 276 0.14 -23.40 -15.44
N GLY A 277 0.52 -23.77 -14.23
CA GLY A 277 1.78 -24.43 -13.95
C GLY A 277 1.65 -25.43 -12.80
N LEU A 278 2.42 -26.51 -12.91
CA LEU A 278 2.63 -27.47 -11.83
C LEU A 278 4.10 -27.40 -11.44
N THR A 279 4.37 -27.25 -10.15
CA THR A 279 5.74 -27.21 -9.60
C THR A 279 5.90 -28.34 -8.61
N TYR A 280 6.90 -29.19 -8.81
CA TYR A 280 7.32 -30.20 -7.85
C TYR A 280 8.74 -29.88 -7.37
N ARG A 281 8.90 -29.66 -6.06
CA ARG A 281 10.20 -29.39 -5.45
C ARG A 281 10.55 -30.49 -4.45
N THR A 282 11.75 -31.03 -4.60
CA THR A 282 12.36 -31.93 -3.61
C THR A 282 13.64 -31.27 -3.11
N GLU A 283 13.78 -31.19 -1.80
CA GLU A 283 15.04 -30.83 -1.16
C GLU A 283 15.72 -32.13 -0.77
N PHE A 284 16.91 -32.35 -1.32
CA PHE A 284 17.80 -33.40 -0.87
C PHE A 284 18.67 -32.80 0.24
N GLY A 285 18.81 -33.50 1.36
CA GLY A 285 19.68 -33.07 2.45
C GLY A 285 21.13 -32.85 2.00
N SER A 286 21.97 -32.34 2.89
CA SER A 286 23.40 -32.18 2.62
C SER A 286 24.00 -33.54 2.21
N ILE A 287 25.00 -33.53 1.32
CA ILE A 287 25.76 -34.73 0.92
C ILE A 287 26.32 -35.46 2.17
N THR A 288 26.62 -34.72 3.24
CA THR A 288 27.04 -35.28 4.53
C THR A 288 25.98 -36.15 5.20
N ASP A 289 24.70 -35.78 5.11
CA ASP A 289 23.59 -36.53 5.72
C ASP A 289 23.33 -37.83 4.93
N PHE A 290 23.57 -37.80 3.62
CA PHE A 290 23.50 -38.98 2.74
C PHE A 290 24.64 -39.97 3.03
N GLU A 291 25.85 -39.49 3.32
CA GLU A 291 26.98 -40.33 3.71
C GLU A 291 26.77 -40.99 5.08
N GLU A 292 26.20 -40.26 6.05
CA GLU A 292 25.86 -40.84 7.36
C GLU A 292 24.74 -41.89 7.28
N THR A 293 23.73 -41.68 6.44
CA THR A 293 22.67 -42.69 6.24
C THR A 293 23.15 -43.96 5.54
N LEU A 294 24.16 -43.87 4.68
CA LEU A 294 24.82 -45.04 4.08
C LEU A 294 25.70 -45.79 5.08
N LYS A 295 26.44 -45.07 5.94
CA LYS A 295 27.29 -45.70 6.99
C LYS A 295 26.49 -46.38 8.10
N LYS A 296 25.24 -45.97 8.33
CA LYS A 296 24.39 -46.55 9.39
C LYS A 296 23.69 -47.85 8.99
N ASN A 297 23.72 -48.21 7.71
CA ASN A 297 23.11 -49.43 7.15
C ASN A 297 24.17 -50.48 6.72
N HIS A 298 25.37 -50.43 7.30
CA HIS A 298 26.39 -51.49 7.26
C HIS A 298 26.91 -51.77 8.67
#